data_AF-A0A6P7GMI5-F1
#
_entry.id   AF-A0A6P7GMI5-F1
#
_cell.length_a   1.000
_cell.length_b   1.000
_cell.length_c   1.000
_cell.angle_alpha   90.00
_cell.angle_beta   90.00
_cell.angle_gamma   90.00
#
_symmetry.space_group_name_H-M   'P 1'
#
loop_
_entity.id
_entity.type
_entity.pdbx_description
1 polymer ?
#
loop_
_entity_poly.entity_id
_entity_poly.type
_entity_poly.pdbx_seq_one_letter_code
_entity_poly.pdbx_strand_id
1 'polypeptide(L)'
;MISLLNSYLGEVNLDMILLKHSINDMLNIFYDVLYTVIHMVVPQKKVSQGYFPRLFSQELKNVIILKKQAHKAFKESGSRYDYITFSRLRSQCKVLSKTCYNEFVSSSENAIVNESNVKKFWSYVNSQRKSNDLPPEMFYNKVSCQLGPDLPNLFADYFKTVYSTKVCQAVESLSFNDISINSVTN
;
A
#
# COMPACT_ATOMS: atom_id res chain seq x y z
N MET A 1 5.59 -30.59 3.14
CA MET A 1 6.83 -29.83 3.38
C MET A 1 7.69 -30.48 4.46
N ILE A 2 7.19 -30.66 5.69
CA ILE A 2 7.92 -31.34 6.78
C ILE A 2 8.24 -32.81 6.42
N SER A 3 7.31 -33.53 5.79
CA SER A 3 7.54 -34.90 5.30
C SER A 3 8.62 -35.00 4.20
N LEU A 4 8.72 -33.98 3.34
CA LEU A 4 9.72 -33.93 2.26
C LEU A 4 11.12 -33.63 2.81
N LEU A 5 11.20 -32.76 3.83
CA LEU A 5 12.43 -32.47 4.56
C LEU A 5 12.96 -33.74 5.25
N ASN A 6 12.09 -34.48 5.93
CA ASN A 6 12.45 -35.71 6.63
C ASN A 6 12.85 -36.83 5.66
N SER A 7 12.24 -36.91 4.48
CA SER A 7 12.64 -37.84 3.42
C SER A 7 14.05 -37.53 2.92
N TYR A 8 14.33 -36.27 2.58
CA TYR A 8 15.65 -35.86 2.08
C TYR A 8 16.75 -36.02 3.14
N LEU A 9 16.50 -35.65 4.39
CA LEU A 9 17.46 -35.84 5.47
C LEU A 9 17.67 -37.31 5.81
N GLY A 10 16.66 -38.17 5.61
CA GLY A 10 16.77 -39.62 5.77
C GLY A 10 17.56 -40.31 4.64
N GLU A 11 17.64 -39.70 3.46
CA GLU A 11 18.44 -40.20 2.33
C GLU A 11 19.93 -39.81 2.44
N VAL A 12 20.26 -38.75 3.18
CA VAL A 12 21.64 -38.31 3.38
C VAL A 12 22.32 -39.18 4.45
N ASN A 13 23.37 -39.90 4.05
CA ASN A 13 24.20 -40.68 4.98
C ASN A 13 25.16 -39.76 5.75
N LEU A 14 24.65 -39.12 6.80
CA LEU A 14 25.41 -38.20 7.64
C LEU A 14 26.58 -38.88 8.33
N ASP A 15 26.44 -40.14 8.75
CA ASP A 15 27.52 -40.87 9.43
C ASP A 15 28.78 -40.97 8.56
N MET A 16 28.61 -41.33 7.27
CA MET A 16 29.72 -41.41 6.32
C MET A 16 30.42 -40.06 6.10
N ILE A 17 29.64 -38.98 6.11
CA ILE A 17 30.12 -37.62 5.85
C ILE A 17 30.83 -37.06 7.08
N LEU A 18 30.33 -37.34 8.29
CA LEU A 18 30.80 -36.73 9.53
C LEU A 18 31.98 -37.49 10.14
N LEU A 19 32.08 -38.82 9.95
CA LEU A 19 33.11 -39.68 10.59
C LEU A 19 34.57 -39.33 10.25
N LYS A 20 34.85 -38.50 9.24
CA LYS A 20 36.21 -38.16 8.79
C LYS A 20 36.72 -36.79 9.26
N HIS A 21 35.95 -36.06 10.05
CA HIS A 21 36.20 -34.66 10.33
C HIS A 21 36.34 -34.36 11.83
N SER A 22 37.02 -33.26 12.16
CA SER A 22 37.05 -32.74 13.52
C SER A 22 35.65 -32.27 13.94
N ILE A 23 35.38 -32.17 15.24
CA ILE A 23 34.05 -31.79 15.76
C ILE A 23 33.57 -30.45 15.19
N ASN A 24 34.46 -29.46 15.03
CA ASN A 24 34.10 -28.16 14.47
C ASN A 24 33.75 -28.25 12.98
N ASP A 25 34.52 -29.04 12.23
CA ASP A 25 34.27 -29.26 10.80
C ASP A 25 32.98 -30.06 10.60
N MET A 26 32.72 -31.04 11.46
CA MET A 26 31.50 -31.83 11.51
C MET A 26 30.26 -30.96 11.67
N LEU A 27 30.30 -29.97 12.58
CA LEU A 27 29.20 -29.02 12.77
C LEU A 27 28.99 -28.14 11.53
N ASN A 28 30.06 -27.62 10.93
CA ASN A 28 29.94 -26.80 9.72
C ASN A 28 29.33 -27.59 8.56
N ILE A 29 29.81 -28.81 8.34
CA ILE A 29 29.29 -29.71 7.30
C ILE A 29 27.83 -30.07 7.56
N PHE A 30 27.46 -30.33 8.81
CA PHE A 30 26.06 -30.57 9.18
C PHE A 30 25.17 -29.37 8.86
N TYR A 31 25.61 -28.15 9.21
CA TYR A 31 24.87 -26.93 8.87
C TYR A 31 24.75 -26.73 7.36
N ASP A 32 25.82 -26.97 6.60
CA ASP A 32 25.80 -26.84 5.13
C ASP A 32 24.79 -27.81 4.48
N VAL A 33 24.76 -29.06 4.92
CA VAL A 33 23.77 -30.06 4.46
C VAL A 33 22.36 -29.61 4.82
N LEU A 34 22.14 -29.19 6.06
CA LEU A 34 20.83 -28.75 6.55
C LEU A 34 20.32 -27.53 5.75
N TYR A 35 21.17 -26.51 5.57
CA TYR A 35 20.80 -25.33 4.80
C TYR A 35 20.56 -25.65 3.34
N THR A 36 21.32 -26.57 2.74
CA THR A 36 21.10 -27.03 1.36
C THR A 36 19.73 -27.67 1.19
N VAL A 37 19.35 -28.58 2.08
CA VAL A 37 18.02 -29.23 2.06
C VAL A 37 16.91 -28.22 2.28
N ILE A 38 17.07 -27.29 3.24
CA ILE A 38 16.10 -26.21 3.49
C ILE A 38 15.92 -25.35 2.23
N HIS A 39 17.01 -24.96 1.58
CA HIS A 39 16.97 -24.15 0.35
C HIS A 39 16.27 -24.84 -0.82
N MET A 40 16.37 -26.18 -0.93
CA MET A 40 15.70 -26.96 -1.97
C MET A 40 14.20 -27.20 -1.67
N VAL A 41 13.85 -27.47 -0.42
CA VAL A 41 12.49 -27.87 -0.01
C VAL A 41 11.59 -26.69 0.29
N VAL A 42 12.14 -25.57 0.78
CA VAL A 42 11.35 -24.41 1.23
C VAL A 42 11.28 -23.38 0.11
N PRO A 43 10.07 -23.08 -0.43
CA PRO A 43 9.91 -22.03 -1.42
C PRO A 43 10.41 -20.69 -0.89
N GLN A 44 11.35 -20.08 -1.61
CA GLN A 44 11.88 -18.78 -1.24
C GLN A 44 10.88 -17.68 -1.59
N LYS A 45 10.47 -16.90 -0.60
CA LYS A 45 9.69 -15.68 -0.84
C LYS A 45 10.64 -14.57 -1.27
N LYS A 46 10.48 -14.08 -2.50
CA LYS A 46 11.12 -12.83 -2.91
C LYS A 46 10.53 -11.70 -2.06
N VAL A 47 11.34 -11.13 -1.17
CA VAL A 47 10.98 -9.91 -0.47
C VAL A 47 11.07 -8.79 -1.49
N SER A 48 9.91 -8.31 -1.96
CA SER A 48 9.86 -7.09 -2.76
C SER A 48 10.55 -5.97 -2.00
N GLN A 49 11.40 -5.22 -2.68
CA GLN A 49 11.90 -3.95 -2.16
C GLN A 49 10.70 -3.10 -1.72
N GLY A 50 10.83 -2.40 -0.59
CA GLY A 50 9.72 -1.72 0.07
C GLY A 50 8.87 -0.90 -0.90
N TYR A 51 7.55 -1.05 -0.82
CA TYR A 51 6.63 -0.36 -1.71
C TYR A 51 6.65 1.14 -1.40
N PHE A 52 7.17 1.94 -2.34
CA PHE A 52 7.02 3.39 -2.26
C PHE A 52 5.61 3.78 -2.72
N PRO A 53 4.96 4.77 -2.10
CA PRO A 53 3.68 5.27 -2.57
C PRO A 53 3.74 5.70 -4.04
N ARG A 54 2.64 5.52 -4.77
CA ARG A 54 2.53 5.92 -6.19
C ARG A 54 2.84 7.39 -6.44
N LEU A 55 2.63 8.23 -5.42
CA LEU A 55 2.88 9.66 -5.44
C LEU A 55 4.37 10.02 -5.52
N PHE A 56 5.28 9.07 -5.29
CA PHE A 56 6.69 9.39 -5.10
C PHE A 56 7.43 9.29 -6.43
N SER A 57 8.06 10.40 -6.84
CA SER A 57 8.97 10.42 -7.98
C SER A 57 10.19 9.53 -7.73
N GLN A 58 10.86 9.09 -8.80
CA GLN A 58 12.08 8.29 -8.67
C GLN A 58 13.18 9.06 -7.93
N GLU A 59 13.26 10.37 -8.15
CA GLU A 59 14.16 11.26 -7.43
C GLU A 59 13.88 11.24 -5.92
N LEU A 60 12.63 11.41 -5.51
CA LEU A 60 12.25 11.37 -4.10
C LEU A 60 12.58 10.03 -3.45
N LYS A 61 12.36 8.91 -4.16
CA LYS A 61 12.74 7.58 -3.68
C LYS A 61 14.24 7.48 -3.43
N ASN A 62 15.05 7.94 -4.38
CA ASN A 62 16.51 7.95 -4.27
C ASN A 62 16.96 8.80 -3.06
N VAL A 63 16.41 10.01 -2.90
CA VAL A 63 16.74 10.89 -1.77
C VAL A 63 16.33 10.26 -0.44
N ILE A 64 15.20 9.55 -0.35
CA ILE A 64 14.78 8.82 0.86
C ILE A 64 15.78 7.73 1.22
N ILE A 65 16.25 6.96 0.23
CA ILE A 65 17.25 5.89 0.43
C ILE A 65 18.57 6.49 0.90
N LEU A 66 19.08 7.50 0.19
CA LEU A 66 20.31 8.20 0.55
C LEU A 66 20.20 8.82 1.96
N LYS A 67 19.07 9.45 2.29
CA LYS A 67 18.82 10.00 3.63
C LYS A 67 18.89 8.91 4.70
N LYS A 68 18.33 7.72 4.45
CA LYS A 68 18.41 6.59 5.39
C LYS A 68 19.85 6.11 5.57
N GLN A 69 20.60 5.98 4.48
CA GLN A 69 22.01 5.60 4.52
C GLN A 69 22.86 6.63 5.28
N ALA A 70 22.71 7.92 4.98
CA ALA A 70 23.41 8.99 5.67
C ALA A 70 23.05 9.07 7.16
N HIS A 71 21.80 8.81 7.52
CA HIS A 71 21.40 8.75 8.93
C HIS A 71 22.06 7.58 9.65
N LYS A 72 22.12 6.39 9.02
CA LYS A 72 22.82 5.23 9.55
C LYS A 72 24.30 5.55 9.77
N ALA A 73 24.97 6.09 8.74
CA ALA A 73 26.38 6.49 8.82
C ALA A 73 26.63 7.49 9.97
N PHE A 74 25.81 8.54 10.08
CA PHE A 74 25.89 9.49 11.20
C PHE A 74 25.72 8.82 12.57
N LYS A 75 24.81 7.86 12.70
CA LYS A 75 24.59 7.14 13.97
C LYS A 75 25.75 6.23 14.33
N GLU A 76 26.49 5.73 13.35
CA GLU A 76 27.68 4.88 13.55
C GLU A 76 28.93 5.73 13.83
N SER A 77 29.14 6.82 13.10
CA SER A 77 30.36 7.65 13.21
C SER A 77 30.28 8.75 14.27
N GLY A 78 29.09 9.27 14.56
CA GLY A 78 28.90 10.47 15.39
C GLY A 78 29.47 11.77 14.78
N SER A 79 29.95 11.75 13.54
CA SER A 79 30.67 12.87 12.93
C SER A 79 29.75 14.00 12.50
N ARG A 80 30.23 15.25 12.66
CA ARG A 80 29.55 16.46 12.18
C ARG A 80 29.38 16.46 10.66
N TYR A 81 30.34 15.89 9.92
CA TYR A 81 30.28 15.82 8.47
C TYR A 81 29.10 14.96 7.99
N ASP A 82 28.93 13.79 8.60
CA ASP A 82 27.83 12.87 8.29
C ASP A 82 26.49 13.48 8.70
N TYR A 83 26.45 14.23 9.80
CA TYR A 83 25.26 14.99 10.19
C TYR A 83 24.88 16.05 9.14
N ILE A 84 25.82 16.81 8.61
CA ILE A 84 25.55 17.82 7.56
C ILE A 84 24.97 17.15 6.32
N THR A 85 25.55 16.02 5.91
CA THR A 85 25.07 15.23 4.77
C THR A 85 23.63 14.73 5.01
N PHE A 86 23.37 14.14 6.18
CA PHE A 86 22.03 13.72 6.58
C PHE A 86 21.02 14.88 6.61
N SER A 87 21.41 16.02 7.19
CA SER A 87 20.57 17.21 7.31
C SER A 87 20.18 17.77 5.94
N ARG A 88 21.14 17.85 5.01
CA ARG A 88 20.90 18.24 3.61
C ARG A 88 19.93 17.29 2.92
N LEU A 89 20.12 15.98 3.05
CA LEU A 89 19.21 15.00 2.44
C LEU A 89 17.82 15.04 3.08
N ARG A 90 17.73 15.32 4.37
CA ARG A 90 16.45 15.51 5.07
C ARG A 90 15.70 16.74 4.58
N SER A 91 16.38 17.86 4.35
CA SER A 91 15.74 19.08 3.81
C SER A 91 15.28 18.88 2.37
N GLN A 92 16.11 18.28 1.51
CA GLN A 92 15.75 17.92 0.15
C GLN A 92 14.53 16.98 0.10
N CYS A 93 14.52 15.95 0.94
CA CYS A 93 13.39 15.03 1.06
C CYS A 93 12.09 15.77 1.42
N LYS A 94 12.14 16.75 2.32
CA LYS A 94 10.97 17.55 2.73
C LYS A 94 10.41 18.37 1.57
N VAL A 95 11.29 19.02 0.82
CA VAL A 95 10.91 19.84 -0.35
C VAL A 95 10.30 18.95 -1.43
N LEU A 96 11.01 17.91 -1.86
CA LEU A 96 10.53 17.01 -2.92
C LEU A 96 9.23 16.31 -2.55
N SER A 97 9.04 15.90 -1.29
CA SER A 97 7.78 15.30 -0.85
C SER A 97 6.60 16.26 -1.03
N LYS A 98 6.80 17.54 -0.72
CA LYS A 98 5.78 18.57 -0.89
C LYS A 98 5.50 18.83 -2.37
N THR A 99 6.54 18.91 -3.18
CA THR A 99 6.41 19.10 -4.64
C THR A 99 5.63 17.96 -5.28
N CYS A 100 6.02 16.70 -5.05
CA CYS A 100 5.32 15.55 -5.60
C CYS A 100 3.86 15.47 -5.16
N TYR A 101 3.55 15.85 -3.91
CA TYR A 101 2.17 15.91 -3.46
C TYR A 101 1.37 16.98 -4.20
N ASN A 102 1.91 18.19 -4.34
CA ASN A 102 1.24 19.27 -5.05
C ASN A 102 1.00 18.92 -6.53
N GLU A 103 2.00 18.34 -7.20
CA GLU A 103 1.88 17.87 -8.59
C GLU A 103 0.79 16.80 -8.72
N PHE A 104 0.72 15.87 -7.76
CA PHE A 104 -0.35 14.89 -7.72
C PHE A 104 -1.74 15.52 -7.55
N VAL A 105 -1.88 16.49 -6.65
CA VAL A 105 -3.16 17.21 -6.45
C VAL A 105 -3.56 17.92 -7.73
N SER A 106 -2.68 18.73 -8.31
CA SER A 106 -2.96 19.47 -9.55
C SER A 106 -3.27 18.56 -10.73
N SER A 107 -2.54 17.45 -10.88
CA SER A 107 -2.83 16.46 -11.94
C SER A 107 -4.15 15.72 -11.71
N SER A 108 -4.50 15.43 -10.45
CA SER A 108 -5.79 14.82 -10.11
C SER A 108 -6.96 15.77 -10.36
N GLU A 109 -6.82 17.04 -10.00
CA GLU A 109 -7.82 18.09 -10.27
C GLU A 109 -8.02 18.28 -11.78
N ASN A 110 -6.93 18.40 -12.54
CA ASN A 110 -6.99 18.50 -13.99
C ASN A 110 -7.61 17.26 -14.66
N ALA A 111 -7.32 16.06 -14.16
CA ALA A 111 -7.90 14.83 -14.69
C ALA A 111 -9.43 14.75 -14.45
N ILE A 112 -9.93 15.35 -13.37
CA ILE A 112 -11.37 15.44 -13.09
C ILE A 112 -12.04 16.46 -14.02
N VAL A 113 -11.48 17.66 -14.12
CA VAL A 113 -12.08 18.78 -14.85
C VAL A 113 -11.97 18.61 -16.36
N ASN A 114 -10.79 18.22 -16.87
CA ASN A 114 -10.49 18.27 -18.30
C ASN A 114 -10.60 16.90 -18.99
N GLU A 115 -10.27 15.80 -18.30
CA GLU A 115 -10.22 14.46 -18.91
C GLU A 115 -11.46 13.60 -18.61
N SER A 116 -12.40 14.09 -17.78
CA SER A 116 -13.51 13.30 -17.22
C SER A 116 -13.05 11.97 -16.58
N ASN A 117 -11.77 11.87 -16.20
CA ASN A 117 -11.15 10.64 -15.73
C ASN A 117 -11.25 10.55 -14.20
N VAL A 118 -12.49 10.51 -13.71
CA VAL A 118 -12.81 10.41 -12.28
C VAL A 118 -12.29 9.11 -11.66
N LYS A 119 -11.96 8.10 -12.48
CA LYS A 119 -11.43 6.80 -12.02
C LYS A 119 -10.10 6.94 -11.27
N LYS A 120 -9.19 7.82 -11.72
CA LYS A 120 -7.90 8.04 -11.03
C LYS A 120 -8.10 8.62 -9.63
N PHE A 121 -9.01 9.58 -9.51
CA PHE A 121 -9.40 10.16 -8.23
C PHE A 121 -9.98 9.10 -7.28
N TRP A 122 -10.99 8.35 -7.72
CA TRP A 122 -11.59 7.30 -6.90
C TRP A 122 -10.61 6.18 -6.55
N SER A 123 -9.68 5.82 -7.46
CA SER A 123 -8.59 4.89 -7.14
C SER A 123 -7.68 5.41 -6.02
N TYR A 124 -7.39 6.71 -5.97
CA TYR A 124 -6.62 7.30 -4.88
C TYR A 124 -7.41 7.32 -3.58
N VAL A 125 -8.66 7.82 -3.60
CA VAL A 125 -9.54 7.85 -2.42
C VAL A 125 -9.70 6.44 -1.83
N ASN A 126 -9.97 5.44 -2.68
CA ASN A 126 -10.09 4.05 -2.25
C ASN A 126 -8.78 3.50 -1.68
N SER A 127 -7.61 3.92 -2.19
CA SER A 127 -6.32 3.51 -1.62
C SER A 127 -6.03 4.11 -0.23
N GLN A 128 -6.70 5.21 0.13
CA GLN A 128 -6.59 5.82 1.46
C GLN A 128 -7.62 5.27 2.47
N ARG A 129 -8.70 4.66 1.97
CA ARG A 129 -9.70 4.01 2.81
C ARG A 129 -9.12 2.71 3.38
N LYS A 130 -9.03 2.62 4.71
CA LYS A 130 -8.51 1.44 5.41
C LYS A 130 -9.51 0.27 5.40
N SER A 131 -10.79 0.55 5.21
CA SER A 131 -11.85 -0.43 5.04
C SER A 131 -12.98 0.12 4.16
N ASN A 132 -13.81 -0.78 3.64
CA ASN A 132 -15.03 -0.43 2.89
C ASN A 132 -16.23 -0.21 3.82
N ASP A 133 -16.00 -0.14 5.13
CA ASP A 133 -17.06 -0.02 6.11
C ASP A 133 -17.65 1.39 6.09
N LEU A 134 -18.93 1.47 6.45
CA LEU A 134 -19.58 2.75 6.72
C LEU A 134 -18.88 3.42 7.92
N PRO A 135 -18.77 4.76 7.95
CA PRO A 135 -18.26 5.44 9.11
C PRO A 135 -19.11 5.05 10.34
N PRO A 136 -18.48 4.69 11.47
CA PRO A 136 -19.19 4.21 12.65
C PRO A 136 -20.08 5.29 13.30
N GLU A 137 -19.79 6.56 12.99
CA GLU A 137 -20.54 7.71 13.44
C GLU A 137 -20.58 8.76 12.32
N MET A 138 -21.73 9.40 12.14
CA MET A 138 -21.92 10.52 11.22
C MET A 138 -22.47 11.72 11.99
N PHE A 139 -21.99 12.91 11.65
CA PHE A 139 -22.46 14.17 12.22
C PHE A 139 -23.01 15.06 11.12
N TYR A 140 -24.28 15.45 11.23
CA TYR A 140 -24.92 16.39 10.32
C TYR A 140 -25.93 17.26 11.08
N ASN A 141 -25.90 18.57 10.85
CA ASN A 141 -26.82 19.55 11.46
C ASN A 141 -26.96 19.43 13.00
N LYS A 142 -25.84 19.28 13.72
CA LYS A 142 -25.77 19.07 15.19
C LYS A 142 -26.35 17.74 15.70
N VAL A 143 -26.74 16.84 14.81
CA VAL A 143 -27.15 15.48 15.14
C VAL A 143 -25.97 14.55 14.86
N SER A 144 -25.51 13.83 15.89
CA SER A 144 -24.62 12.67 15.70
C SER A 144 -25.45 11.39 15.72
N CYS A 145 -25.13 10.47 14.82
CA CYS A 145 -25.79 9.17 14.73
C CYS A 145 -24.73 8.08 14.59
N GLN A 146 -24.87 7.01 15.37
CA GLN A 146 -24.02 5.83 15.27
C GLN A 146 -24.62 4.79 14.32
N LEU A 147 -23.80 3.85 13.88
CA LEU A 147 -24.16 2.79 12.94
C LEU A 147 -25.51 2.11 13.30
N GLY A 148 -26.55 2.40 12.51
CA GLY A 148 -27.93 2.00 12.78
C GLY A 148 -28.91 2.47 11.69
N PRO A 149 -30.23 2.22 11.83
CA PRO A 149 -31.25 2.53 10.81
C PRO A 149 -31.43 4.03 10.56
N ASP A 150 -30.98 4.88 11.48
CA ASP A 150 -31.07 6.34 11.38
C ASP A 150 -29.92 6.95 10.56
N LEU A 151 -28.83 6.20 10.37
CA LEU A 151 -27.67 6.63 9.58
C LEU A 151 -28.03 6.86 8.09
N PRO A 152 -28.72 5.93 7.39
CA PRO A 152 -29.23 6.17 6.04
C PRO A 152 -30.16 7.39 5.92
N ASN A 153 -31.00 7.63 6.92
CA ASN A 153 -31.91 8.79 6.93
C ASN A 153 -31.14 10.10 7.01
N LEU A 154 -30.11 10.16 7.86
CA LEU A 154 -29.23 11.33 7.98
C LEU A 154 -28.44 11.59 6.68
N PHE A 155 -28.03 10.53 5.98
CA PHE A 155 -27.48 10.64 4.62
C PHE A 155 -28.50 11.19 3.63
N ALA A 156 -29.74 10.66 3.62
CA ALA A 156 -30.79 11.11 2.72
C ALA A 156 -31.12 12.60 2.92
N ASP A 157 -31.20 13.05 4.17
CA ASP A 157 -31.42 14.46 4.51
C ASP A 157 -30.28 15.36 4.00
N TYR A 158 -29.02 14.94 4.16
CA TYR A 158 -27.88 15.66 3.59
C TYR A 158 -27.96 15.72 2.06
N PHE A 159 -28.10 14.58 1.38
CA PHE A 159 -28.13 14.54 -0.08
C PHE A 159 -29.31 15.31 -0.66
N LYS A 160 -30.47 15.27 0.00
CA LYS A 160 -31.62 16.11 -0.36
C LYS A 160 -31.20 17.57 -0.47
N THR A 161 -30.42 18.11 0.46
CA THR A 161 -29.98 19.52 0.40
C THR A 161 -29.05 19.81 -0.78
N VAL A 162 -28.18 18.87 -1.14
CA VAL A 162 -27.25 18.99 -2.28
C VAL A 162 -28.00 19.06 -3.61
N TYR A 163 -29.09 18.29 -3.74
CA TYR A 163 -29.87 18.21 -4.97
C TYR A 163 -31.09 19.14 -5.01
N SER A 164 -31.51 19.71 -3.88
CA SER A 164 -32.69 20.58 -3.80
C SER A 164 -32.43 22.02 -4.29
N THR A 165 -31.20 22.37 -4.68
CA THR A 165 -30.88 23.75 -5.09
C THR A 165 -29.98 23.82 -6.32
N LYS A 166 -30.58 23.59 -7.49
CA LYS A 166 -30.78 24.62 -8.53
C LYS A 166 -31.75 24.01 -9.54
N VAL A 167 -32.85 24.71 -9.80
CA VAL A 167 -33.60 24.54 -11.05
C VAL A 167 -32.64 24.90 -12.17
N CYS A 168 -31.91 23.91 -12.68
CA CYS A 168 -31.39 23.99 -14.03
C CYS A 168 -32.64 23.92 -14.90
N GLN A 169 -32.94 24.99 -15.64
CA GLN A 169 -33.93 24.91 -16.70
C GLN A 169 -33.45 23.82 -17.66
N ALA A 170 -34.01 22.63 -17.51
CA ALA A 170 -33.81 21.54 -18.44
C ALA A 170 -34.40 22.02 -19.76
N VAL A 171 -33.54 22.34 -20.71
CA VAL A 171 -33.94 22.30 -22.12
C VAL A 171 -34.30 20.84 -22.36
N GLU A 172 -35.57 20.56 -22.63
CA GLU A 172 -36.06 19.24 -23.00
C GLU A 172 -35.19 18.67 -24.12
N SER A 173 -34.33 17.72 -23.80
CA SER A 173 -33.79 16.80 -24.79
C SER A 173 -33.85 15.39 -24.22
N LEU A 174 -34.89 14.71 -24.72
CA LEU A 174 -35.12 13.27 -24.83
C LEU A 174 -34.67 12.39 -23.66
N SER A 175 -35.70 11.97 -22.91
CA SER A 175 -35.71 10.87 -21.95
C SER A 175 -34.97 9.63 -22.47
N PHE A 176 -33.82 9.35 -21.87
CA PHE A 176 -33.25 8.00 -21.83
C PHE A 176 -33.63 7.41 -20.47
N ASN A 177 -34.82 6.78 -20.37
CA ASN A 177 -35.11 5.68 -19.43
C ASN A 177 -36.59 5.29 -19.46
N ASP A 178 -37.00 4.58 -20.51
CA ASP A 178 -38.09 3.60 -20.41
C ASP A 178 -37.51 2.21 -20.62
N ILE A 179 -36.93 1.64 -19.57
CA ILE A 179 -36.65 0.19 -19.51
C ILE A 179 -37.61 -0.38 -18.48
N SER A 180 -38.76 -0.87 -18.96
CA SER A 180 -39.70 -1.66 -18.16
C SER A 180 -39.14 -3.07 -17.96
N ILE A 181 -38.66 -3.35 -16.75
CA ILE A 181 -38.30 -4.70 -16.30
C ILE A 181 -39.58 -5.35 -15.74
N ASN A 182 -40.45 -5.87 -16.61
CA ASN A 182 -41.65 -6.60 -16.14
C ASN A 182 -42.08 -7.77 -17.05
N SER A 183 -41.20 -8.33 -17.88
CA SER A 183 -41.53 -9.56 -18.61
C SER A 183 -40.37 -10.55 -18.61
N VAL A 184 -40.09 -11.09 -17.42
CA VAL A 184 -39.54 -12.44 -17.27
C VAL A 184 -40.34 -13.11 -16.16
N THR A 185 -41.46 -13.74 -16.50
CA THR A 185 -41.96 -14.95 -15.84
C THR A 185 -42.91 -15.68 -16.79
N ASN A 186 -42.54 -16.94 -17.04
CA ASN A 186 -43.18 -18.03 -17.80
C ASN A 186 -43.24 -17.92 -19.32
#